data_AF-A0A9D6AU02-F1
#
_entry.id   AF-A0A9D6AU02-F1
#
_cell.length_a   1.000
_cell.length_b   1.000
_cell.length_c   1.000
_cell.angle_alpha   90.00
_cell.angle_beta   90.00
_cell.angle_gamma   90.00
#
_symmetry.space_group_name_H-M   'P 1'
#
loop_
_entity.id
_entity.type
_entity.pdbx_description
1 polymer ?
#
loop_
_entity_poly.entity_id
_entity_poly.type
_entity_poly.pdbx_seq_one_letter_code
_entity_poly.pdbx_strand_id
1 'polypeptide(L)'
;MNKTRGFTIVELLIVIVVIGILAAITIVSFGGVQARAQNAQRHSELKAWQQAFETYRAQESNYPAMADGQYCLGVGFPIGYNGDRRCRDYNYSGTSIMESLNDPLMTELQKVISIPKPGNLAIKGTVGPYATYTATQIALVGWFAGEAGSCPGGTAQLWVDPAGGRLACQIILIK
;
A
#
# COMPACT_ATOMS: atom_id res chain seq x y z
N MET A 1 50.88 34.54 -16.44
CA MET A 1 49.81 35.14 -17.26
C MET A 1 48.69 34.13 -17.41
N ASN A 2 47.59 34.27 -16.66
CA ASN A 2 46.42 33.42 -16.81
C ASN A 2 45.44 34.05 -17.81
N LYS A 3 45.26 33.42 -18.97
CA LYS A 3 44.17 33.74 -19.92
C LYS A 3 42.87 33.20 -19.34
N THR A 4 42.05 34.06 -18.77
CA THR A 4 40.64 33.76 -18.49
C THR A 4 39.91 33.67 -19.83
N ARG A 5 39.54 32.45 -20.23
CA ARG A 5 38.63 32.21 -21.36
C ARG A 5 37.21 32.51 -20.87
N GLY A 6 36.55 33.47 -21.51
CA GLY A 6 35.13 33.76 -21.25
C GLY A 6 34.24 32.73 -21.94
N PHE A 7 33.13 32.37 -21.30
CA PHE A 7 32.08 31.56 -21.90
C PHE A 7 31.40 32.32 -23.04
N THR A 8 31.16 31.65 -24.17
CA THR A 8 30.38 32.22 -25.27
C THR A 8 28.88 32.14 -24.96
N ILE A 9 28.11 33.10 -25.47
CA ILE A 9 26.64 33.10 -25.37
C ILE A 9 26.05 31.83 -26.02
N VAL A 10 26.68 31.35 -27.09
CA VAL A 10 26.26 30.13 -27.81
C VAL A 10 26.45 28.88 -26.94
N GLU A 11 27.57 28.77 -26.22
CA GLU A 11 27.77 27.66 -25.28
C GLU A 11 26.69 27.64 -24.19
N LEU A 12 26.33 28.80 -23.64
CA LEU A 12 25.30 28.88 -22.61
C LEU A 12 23.89 28.56 -23.18
N LEU A 13 23.62 28.96 -24.43
CA LEU A 13 22.34 28.70 -25.09
C LEU A 13 22.13 27.20 -25.34
N ILE A 14 23.16 26.48 -25.81
CA ILE A 14 23.06 25.04 -26.06
C ILE A 14 22.81 24.30 -24.74
N VAL A 15 23.47 24.71 -23.65
CA VAL A 15 23.31 24.09 -22.33
C VAL A 15 21.86 24.20 -21.82
N ILE A 16 21.24 25.37 -21.90
CA ILE A 16 19.85 25.53 -21.43
C ILE A 16 18.85 24.74 -22.29
N VAL A 17 19.10 24.60 -23.60
CA VAL A 17 18.26 23.80 -24.50
C VAL A 17 18.38 22.31 -24.15
N VAL A 18 19.60 21.81 -23.93
CA VAL A 18 19.83 20.42 -23.54
C VAL A 18 19.20 20.11 -22.18
N ILE A 19 19.37 21.00 -21.19
CA ILE A 19 18.71 20.85 -19.87
C ILE A 19 17.18 20.85 -20.03
N GLY A 20 16.62 21.72 -20.89
CA GLY A 20 15.18 21.76 -21.15
C GLY A 20 14.62 20.46 -21.74
N ILE A 21 15.33 19.86 -22.71
CA ILE A 21 14.94 18.59 -23.33
C ILE A 21 15.01 17.44 -22.31
N LEU A 22 16.10 17.36 -21.54
CA LEU A 22 16.26 16.34 -20.51
C LEU A 22 15.19 16.46 -19.42
N ALA A 23 14.92 17.68 -18.95
CA ALA A 23 13.87 17.95 -17.96
C ALA A 23 12.49 17.49 -18.45
N ALA A 24 12.12 17.81 -19.70
CA ALA A 24 10.83 17.41 -20.27
C ALA A 24 10.65 15.88 -20.30
N ILE A 25 11.67 15.12 -20.71
CA ILE A 25 11.62 13.65 -20.75
C ILE A 25 11.50 13.06 -19.34
N THR A 26 12.25 13.60 -18.37
CA THR A 26 12.26 13.07 -16.99
C THR A 26 10.91 13.22 -16.28
N ILE A 27 10.19 14.33 -16.50
CA ILE A 27 8.90 14.58 -15.85
C ILE A 27 7.85 13.51 -16.23
N VAL A 28 7.76 13.15 -17.51
CA VAL A 28 6.78 12.16 -18.01
C VAL A 28 7.07 10.75 -17.49
N SER A 29 8.35 10.40 -17.33
CA SER A 29 8.77 9.08 -16.85
C SER A 29 8.55 8.88 -15.34
N PHE A 30 8.62 9.95 -14.54
CA PHE A 30 8.67 9.85 -13.07
C PHE A 30 7.37 9.33 -12.44
N GLY A 31 6.20 9.69 -13.00
CA GLY A 31 4.89 9.32 -12.43
C GLY A 31 4.64 7.81 -12.38
N GLY A 32 4.93 7.10 -13.47
CA GLY A 32 4.73 5.65 -13.53
C GLY A 32 5.70 4.85 -12.65
N VAL A 33 6.93 5.33 -12.48
CA VAL A 33 7.94 4.68 -11.62
C VAL A 33 7.54 4.79 -10.15
N GLN A 34 7.06 5.95 -9.72
CA GLN A 34 6.62 6.16 -8.34
C GLN A 34 5.45 5.23 -7.99
N ALA A 35 4.43 5.12 -8.85
CA ALA A 35 3.29 4.23 -8.63
C ALA A 35 3.72 2.75 -8.51
N ARG A 36 4.65 2.28 -9.35
CA ARG A 36 5.20 0.92 -9.27
C ARG A 36 5.97 0.68 -7.97
N ALA A 37 6.80 1.64 -7.54
CA ALA A 37 7.54 1.55 -6.29
C ALA A 37 6.60 1.46 -5.07
N GLN A 38 5.53 2.27 -5.05
CA GLN A 38 4.50 2.21 -4.01
C GLN A 38 3.75 0.87 -4.01
N ASN A 39 3.39 0.35 -5.19
CA ASN A 39 2.75 -0.95 -5.31
C ASN A 39 3.68 -2.10 -4.85
N ALA A 40 4.97 -2.04 -5.16
CA ALA A 40 5.96 -3.01 -4.68
C ALA A 40 6.10 -2.96 -3.15
N GLN A 41 6.13 -1.76 -2.57
CA GLN A 41 6.12 -1.58 -1.12
C GLN A 41 4.88 -2.22 -0.49
N ARG A 42 3.67 -1.93 -1.00
CA ARG A 42 2.43 -2.52 -0.47
C ARG A 42 2.36 -4.04 -0.64
N HIS A 43 2.93 -4.58 -1.72
CA HIS A 43 3.02 -6.03 -1.90
C HIS A 43 3.93 -6.66 -0.85
N SER A 44 5.07 -6.04 -0.55
CA SER A 44 5.97 -6.46 0.53
C SER A 44 5.29 -6.39 1.89
N GLU A 45 4.53 -5.32 2.16
CA GLU A 45 3.76 -5.17 3.40
C GLU A 45 2.70 -6.29 3.53
N LEU A 46 1.95 -6.58 2.47
CA LEU A 46 0.93 -7.64 2.48
C LEU A 46 1.55 -9.03 2.70
N LYS A 47 2.73 -9.29 2.13
CA LYS A 47 3.49 -10.53 2.38
C LYS A 47 4.01 -10.61 3.81
N ALA A 48 4.45 -9.49 4.39
CA ALA A 48 4.87 -9.47 5.79
C ALA A 48 3.69 -9.82 6.73
N TRP A 49 2.48 -9.34 6.41
CA TRP A 49 1.27 -9.75 7.11
C TRP A 49 0.93 -11.22 6.90
N GLN A 50 1.03 -11.75 5.68
CA GLN A 50 0.88 -13.18 5.43
C GLN A 50 1.83 -14.00 6.31
N GLN A 51 3.11 -13.64 6.33
CA GLN A 51 4.12 -14.31 7.14
C GLN A 51 3.81 -14.21 8.64
N ALA A 52 3.30 -13.08 9.12
CA ALA A 52 2.88 -12.90 10.51
C ALA A 52 1.78 -13.90 10.90
N PHE A 53 0.77 -14.05 10.05
CA PHE A 53 -0.31 -15.02 10.25
C PHE A 53 0.18 -16.47 10.19
N GLU A 54 1.04 -16.80 9.22
CA GLU A 54 1.65 -18.13 9.09
C GLU A 54 2.53 -18.48 10.29
N THR A 55 3.28 -17.51 10.81
CA THR A 55 4.11 -17.68 12.02
C THR A 55 3.23 -17.90 13.25
N TYR A 56 2.14 -17.13 13.40
CA TYR A 56 1.15 -17.35 14.45
C TYR A 56 0.60 -18.77 14.39
N ARG A 57 0.16 -19.23 13.21
CA ARG A 57 -0.34 -20.59 13.00
C ARG A 57 0.70 -21.66 13.35
N ALA A 58 1.97 -21.41 13.04
CA ALA A 58 3.05 -22.35 13.37
C ALA A 58 3.28 -22.49 14.88
N GLN A 59 3.02 -21.45 15.67
CA GLN A 59 3.21 -21.46 17.13
C GLN A 59 1.94 -21.92 17.88
N GLU A 60 0.79 -21.38 17.51
CA GLU A 60 -0.50 -21.59 18.19
C GLU A 60 -1.35 -22.69 17.53
N SER A 61 -0.80 -23.43 16.56
CA SER A 61 -1.44 -24.49 15.76
C SER A 61 -2.64 -24.05 14.89
N ASN A 62 -3.16 -22.84 15.08
CA ASN A 62 -4.27 -22.27 14.33
C ASN A 62 -4.09 -20.76 14.13
N TYR A 63 -4.84 -20.14 13.21
CA TYR A 63 -4.86 -18.67 13.05
C TYR A 63 -5.59 -17.98 14.20
N PRO A 64 -5.37 -16.67 14.43
CA PRO A 64 -6.05 -15.92 15.49
C PRO A 64 -7.57 -16.02 15.31
N ALA A 65 -8.27 -16.46 16.36
CA ALA A 65 -9.73 -16.59 16.34
C ALA A 65 -10.39 -15.22 16.49
N MET A 66 -10.95 -14.71 15.38
CA MET A 66 -11.74 -13.48 15.36
C MET A 66 -13.17 -13.78 14.93
N ALA A 67 -14.10 -12.92 15.31
CA ALA A 67 -15.45 -12.94 14.78
C ALA A 67 -15.43 -12.66 13.26
N ASP A 68 -16.48 -13.08 12.57
CA ASP A 68 -16.65 -12.78 11.16
C ASP A 68 -16.77 -11.27 10.97
N GLY A 69 -15.94 -10.70 10.10
CA GLY A 69 -15.81 -9.26 9.99
C GLY A 69 -14.56 -8.81 9.25
N GLN A 70 -14.36 -7.49 9.21
CA GLN A 70 -13.19 -6.87 8.60
C GLN A 70 -12.39 -6.10 9.65
N TYR A 71 -11.08 -6.30 9.64
CA TYR A 71 -10.16 -5.72 10.62
C TYR A 71 -8.99 -5.09 9.89
N CYS A 72 -8.66 -3.84 10.24
CA CYS A 72 -7.45 -3.22 9.71
C CYS A 72 -6.20 -4.04 10.08
N LEU A 73 -5.13 -3.96 9.30
CA LEU A 73 -3.87 -4.64 9.65
C LEU A 73 -2.81 -3.59 9.92
N GLY A 74 -2.60 -3.27 11.20
CA GLY A 74 -1.74 -2.18 11.63
C GLY A 74 -2.43 -1.18 12.55
N VAL A 75 -1.71 -0.11 12.88
CA VAL A 75 -2.19 1.00 13.70
C VAL A 75 -1.70 2.33 13.10
N GLY A 76 -2.33 3.44 13.51
CA GLY A 76 -1.93 4.78 13.09
C GLY A 76 -2.43 5.15 11.69
N PHE A 77 -3.61 4.65 11.30
CA PHE A 77 -4.25 5.02 10.05
C PHE A 77 -4.76 6.47 10.06
N PRO A 78 -4.99 7.08 8.88
CA PRO A 78 -5.55 8.43 8.82
C PRO A 78 -6.89 8.54 9.54
N ILE A 79 -7.10 9.72 10.14
CA ILE A 79 -8.38 10.09 10.73
C ILE A 79 -9.35 10.34 9.58
N GLY A 80 -10.43 9.56 9.55
CA GLY A 80 -11.49 9.66 8.58
C GLY A 80 -12.66 10.52 9.04
N TYR A 81 -13.78 10.38 8.34
CA TYR A 81 -15.04 11.04 8.67
C TYR A 81 -15.45 10.75 10.13
N ASN A 82 -15.93 11.74 10.88
CA ASN A 82 -16.26 11.67 12.32
C ASN A 82 -15.10 11.50 13.31
N GLY A 83 -13.84 11.58 12.89
CA GLY A 83 -12.70 11.57 13.82
C GLY A 83 -12.12 10.18 14.13
N ASP A 84 -12.66 9.12 13.52
CA ASP A 84 -12.16 7.75 13.71
C ASP A 84 -10.99 7.42 12.78
N ARG A 85 -10.01 6.66 13.24
CA ARG A 85 -8.96 6.12 12.37
C ARG A 85 -9.46 4.97 11.51
N ARG A 86 -9.17 5.00 10.21
CA ARG A 86 -9.73 4.05 9.23
C ARG A 86 -8.69 3.63 8.19
N CYS A 87 -8.57 2.32 7.96
CA CYS A 87 -7.63 1.80 6.94
C CYS A 87 -8.21 1.82 5.51
N ARG A 88 -9.54 1.81 5.38
CA ARG A 88 -10.27 1.79 4.09
C ARG A 88 -11.22 2.97 3.98
N ASP A 89 -11.26 3.58 2.79
CA ASP A 89 -12.21 4.63 2.38
C ASP A 89 -12.41 5.68 3.48
N TYR A 90 -11.32 6.18 4.10
CA TYR A 90 -11.36 6.99 5.32
C TYR A 90 -12.14 8.31 5.14
N ASN A 91 -12.25 8.81 3.91
CA ASN A 91 -13.04 10.00 3.58
C ASN A 91 -14.54 9.74 3.41
N TYR A 92 -15.00 8.49 3.49
CA TYR A 92 -16.39 8.09 3.29
C TYR A 92 -17.02 7.57 4.59
N SER A 93 -18.30 7.83 4.80
CA SER A 93 -19.03 7.44 6.03
C SER A 93 -19.58 6.01 6.03
N GLY A 94 -19.68 5.36 4.86
CA GLY A 94 -20.47 4.12 4.71
C GLY A 94 -19.71 2.79 4.57
N THR A 95 -18.48 2.79 4.04
CA THR A 95 -17.75 1.54 3.70
C THR A 95 -16.36 1.45 4.34
N SER A 96 -16.15 2.21 5.41
CA SER A 96 -14.85 2.31 6.08
C SER A 96 -14.68 1.27 7.18
N ILE A 97 -13.49 0.71 7.29
CA ILE A 97 -13.11 -0.21 8.37
C ILE A 97 -12.39 0.60 9.46
N MET A 98 -12.92 0.55 10.68
CA MET A 98 -12.39 1.30 11.82
C MET A 98 -11.20 0.58 12.47
N GLU A 99 -10.17 1.34 12.86
CA GLU A 99 -9.00 0.83 13.58
C GLU A 99 -9.38 0.29 14.97
N SER A 100 -10.41 0.85 15.61
CA SER A 100 -10.87 0.43 16.96
C SER A 100 -11.35 -1.03 17.03
N LEU A 101 -11.74 -1.63 15.90
CA LEU A 101 -12.14 -3.04 15.86
C LEU A 101 -10.94 -3.99 15.83
N ASN A 102 -9.73 -3.47 15.58
CA ASN A 102 -8.53 -4.25 15.33
C ASN A 102 -7.78 -4.65 16.62
N ASP A 103 -8.04 -3.98 17.74
CA ASP A 103 -7.28 -4.20 19.00
C ASP A 103 -7.15 -5.67 19.41
N PRO A 104 -8.18 -6.53 19.34
CA PRO A 104 -8.04 -7.94 19.68
C PRO A 104 -7.10 -8.70 18.73
N LEU A 105 -7.24 -8.48 17.42
CA LEU A 105 -6.41 -9.13 16.41
C LEU A 105 -4.94 -8.74 16.54
N MET A 106 -4.69 -7.44 16.75
CA MET A 106 -3.34 -6.92 16.91
C MET A 106 -2.67 -7.44 18.17
N THR A 107 -3.42 -7.52 19.27
CA THR A 107 -2.90 -8.06 20.54
C THR A 107 -2.52 -9.52 20.40
N GLU A 108 -3.32 -10.32 19.70
CA GLU A 108 -2.98 -11.72 19.44
C GLU A 108 -1.76 -11.87 18.53
N LEU A 109 -1.68 -11.11 17.43
CA LEU A 109 -0.53 -11.18 16.52
C LEU A 109 0.78 -10.69 17.17
N GLN A 110 0.72 -9.70 18.06
CA GLN A 110 1.88 -9.18 18.80
C GLN A 110 2.57 -10.21 19.69
N LYS A 111 1.84 -11.23 20.16
CA LYS A 111 2.43 -12.30 20.99
C LYS A 111 3.52 -13.08 20.26
N VAL A 112 3.43 -13.13 18.93
CA VAL A 112 4.23 -14.03 18.09
C VAL A 112 5.23 -13.27 17.22
N ILE A 113 4.92 -12.03 16.83
CA ILE A 113 5.76 -11.25 15.90
C ILE A 113 5.66 -9.73 16.14
N SER A 114 6.74 -9.01 15.85
CA SER A 114 6.70 -7.55 15.76
C SER A 114 5.87 -7.12 14.55
N ILE A 115 4.83 -6.32 14.79
CA ILE A 115 3.89 -5.86 13.76
C ILE A 115 4.62 -5.13 12.63
N PRO A 116 4.40 -5.51 11.35
CA PRO A 116 4.81 -4.71 10.22
C PRO A 116 4.11 -3.34 10.27
N LYS A 117 4.88 -2.24 10.24
CA LYS A 117 4.31 -0.90 10.18
C LYS A 117 3.53 -0.75 8.86
N PRO A 118 2.23 -0.44 8.88
CA PRO A 118 1.49 -0.21 7.66
C PRO A 118 2.04 1.03 6.94
N GLY A 119 2.17 0.96 5.61
CA GLY A 119 2.49 2.13 4.81
C GLY A 119 1.34 3.15 4.87
N ASN A 120 1.66 4.44 5.02
CA ASN A 120 0.67 5.52 5.08
C ASN A 120 0.27 6.08 3.70
N LEU A 121 0.57 5.36 2.63
CA LEU A 121 0.39 5.82 1.25
C LEU A 121 -1.03 5.55 0.75
N ALA A 122 -1.89 6.56 0.87
CA ALA A 122 -3.28 6.49 0.46
C ALA A 122 -3.47 6.38 -1.06
N ILE A 123 -4.40 5.53 -1.49
CA ILE A 123 -4.97 5.49 -2.84
C ILE A 123 -6.45 5.79 -2.75
N LYS A 124 -6.89 6.89 -3.37
CA LYS A 124 -8.29 7.33 -3.38
C LYS A 124 -8.96 7.19 -2.00
N GLY A 125 -8.28 7.62 -0.94
CA GLY A 125 -8.81 7.54 0.42
C GLY A 125 -8.65 6.19 1.13
N THR A 126 -7.77 5.29 0.66
CA THR A 126 -7.54 3.98 1.29
C THR A 126 -6.05 3.73 1.48
N VAL A 127 -5.66 3.36 2.70
CA VAL A 127 -4.24 3.29 3.11
C VAL A 127 -3.79 1.87 3.37
N GLY A 128 -4.56 1.14 4.17
CA GLY A 128 -4.08 -0.06 4.82
C GLY A 128 -4.52 -1.34 4.15
N PRO A 129 -3.71 -2.40 4.28
CA PRO A 129 -4.26 -3.73 4.16
C PRO A 129 -5.24 -4.00 5.32
N TYR A 130 -6.18 -4.90 5.09
CA TYR A 130 -7.14 -5.34 6.10
C TYR A 130 -7.38 -6.84 5.94
N ALA A 131 -7.69 -7.53 7.04
CA ALA A 131 -8.10 -8.91 7.03
C ALA A 131 -9.62 -9.01 6.98
N THR A 132 -10.14 -9.93 6.18
CA THR A 132 -11.54 -10.33 6.20
C THR A 132 -11.63 -11.73 6.77
N TYR A 133 -12.35 -11.86 7.87
CA TYR A 133 -12.61 -13.12 8.55
C TYR A 133 -13.97 -13.65 8.13
N THR A 134 -13.97 -14.93 7.76
CA THR A 134 -15.18 -15.70 7.49
C THR A 134 -15.09 -17.02 8.25
N ALA A 135 -16.21 -17.75 8.31
CA ALA A 135 -16.28 -19.06 8.94
C ALA A 135 -15.15 -20.02 8.50
N THR A 136 -14.77 -20.01 7.23
CA THR A 136 -13.86 -21.02 6.64
C THR A 136 -12.49 -20.49 6.22
N GLN A 137 -12.34 -19.17 6.04
CA GLN A 137 -11.11 -18.58 5.50
C GLN A 137 -10.83 -17.20 6.07
N ILE A 138 -9.55 -16.81 6.02
CA ILE A 138 -9.07 -15.47 6.30
C ILE A 138 -8.49 -14.91 5.01
N ALA A 139 -8.98 -13.76 4.55
CA ALA A 139 -8.46 -13.11 3.35
C ALA A 139 -7.74 -11.81 3.74
N LEU A 140 -6.44 -11.72 3.45
CA LEU A 140 -5.67 -10.49 3.61
C LEU A 140 -5.80 -9.67 2.34
N VAL A 141 -6.38 -8.48 2.43
CA VAL A 141 -6.67 -7.62 1.27
C VAL A 141 -5.77 -6.40 1.28
N GLY A 142 -5.13 -6.11 0.15
CA GLY A 142 -4.33 -4.90 -0.08
C GLY A 142 -4.83 -4.12 -1.29
N TRP A 143 -4.60 -2.81 -1.29
CA TRP A 143 -5.00 -1.89 -2.38
C TRP A 143 -3.82 -1.41 -3.20
N PHE A 144 -3.95 -1.45 -4.52
CA PHE A 144 -2.87 -1.11 -5.45
C PHE A 144 -3.33 -0.03 -6.43
N ALA A 145 -2.40 0.81 -6.89
CA ALA A 145 -2.67 1.87 -7.87
C ALA A 145 -2.88 1.22 -9.23
N GLY A 146 -3.99 1.58 -9.88
CA GLY A 146 -4.45 0.94 -11.12
C GLY A 146 -4.07 1.72 -12.37
N GLU A 147 -2.89 1.44 -12.91
CA GLU A 147 -2.58 1.63 -14.33
C GLU A 147 -1.97 0.33 -14.85
N ALA A 148 -2.83 -0.53 -15.43
CA ALA A 148 -2.48 -1.75 -16.15
C ALA A 148 -1.54 -2.74 -15.42
N GLY A 149 -2.09 -3.55 -14.51
CA GLY A 149 -1.42 -4.71 -13.99
C GLY A 149 -2.39 -5.63 -13.26
N SER A 150 -2.32 -6.92 -13.55
CA SER A 150 -2.87 -7.94 -12.68
C SER A 150 -2.26 -7.79 -11.29
N CYS A 151 -2.96 -8.29 -10.28
CA CYS A 151 -2.46 -8.35 -8.92
C CYS A 151 -1.03 -8.92 -8.85
N PRO A 152 -0.14 -8.37 -8.00
CA PRO A 152 1.22 -8.87 -7.87
C PRO A 152 1.26 -10.38 -7.60
N GLY A 153 2.33 -11.05 -8.05
CA GLY A 153 2.47 -12.50 -7.91
C GLY A 153 2.23 -12.98 -6.47
N GLY A 154 1.44 -14.06 -6.33
CA GLY A 154 1.00 -14.60 -5.04
C GLY A 154 -0.23 -13.92 -4.45
N THR A 155 -0.86 -12.98 -5.17
CA THR A 155 -2.14 -12.37 -4.77
C THR A 155 -3.18 -12.55 -5.89
N ALA A 156 -4.44 -12.77 -5.50
CA ALA A 156 -5.56 -12.92 -6.43
C ALA A 156 -6.34 -11.60 -6.54
N GLN A 157 -6.89 -11.30 -7.72
CA GLN A 157 -7.74 -10.13 -7.89
C GLN A 157 -9.08 -10.33 -7.18
N LEU A 158 -9.41 -9.39 -6.28
CA LEU A 158 -10.68 -9.36 -5.57
C LEU A 158 -11.65 -8.37 -6.26
N TRP A 159 -11.16 -7.19 -6.59
CA TRP A 159 -11.98 -6.12 -7.16
C TRP A 159 -11.11 -5.14 -7.96
N VAL A 160 -11.69 -4.53 -9.00
CA VAL A 160 -11.05 -3.49 -9.81
C VAL A 160 -11.98 -2.28 -9.90
N ASP A 161 -11.43 -1.08 -9.80
CA ASP A 161 -12.21 0.14 -9.98
C ASP A 161 -12.61 0.29 -11.45
N PRO A 162 -13.91 0.30 -11.78
CA PRO A 162 -14.36 0.45 -13.16
C PRO A 162 -13.99 1.83 -13.74
N ALA A 163 -13.80 2.85 -12.89
CA ALA A 163 -13.29 4.15 -13.30
C ALA A 163 -11.75 4.21 -13.41
N GLY A 164 -11.06 3.10 -13.16
CA GLY A 164 -9.61 3.00 -13.13
C GLY A 164 -8.97 3.61 -11.87
N GLY A 165 -7.66 3.41 -11.71
CA GLY A 165 -6.87 4.08 -10.67
C GLY A 165 -6.75 3.35 -9.32
N ARG A 166 -7.51 2.29 -9.05
CA ARG A 166 -7.25 1.37 -7.92
C ARG A 166 -7.74 -0.05 -8.18
N LEU A 167 -7.07 -1.02 -7.56
CA LEU A 167 -7.51 -2.42 -7.52
C LEU A 167 -7.29 -3.01 -6.13
N ALA A 168 -8.11 -3.99 -5.75
CA ALA A 168 -7.97 -4.76 -4.53
C ALA A 168 -7.48 -6.16 -4.86
N CYS A 169 -6.41 -6.58 -4.20
CA CYS A 169 -5.84 -7.91 -4.30
C CYS A 169 -5.88 -8.59 -2.95
N GLN A 170 -6.02 -9.92 -2.95
CA GLN A 170 -6.14 -10.71 -1.74
C GLN A 170 -5.18 -11.89 -1.69
N ILE A 171 -4.83 -12.31 -0.46
CA ILE A 171 -4.16 -13.57 -0.14
C ILE A 171 -5.12 -14.35 0.75
N ILE A 172 -5.46 -15.57 0.33
CA ILE A 172 -6.39 -16.44 1.07
C ILE A 172 -5.59 -17.38 1.96
N LEU A 173 -5.90 -17.37 3.24
CA LEU A 173 -5.40 -18.29 4.25
C LEU A 173 -6.54 -19.23 4.64
N ILE A 174 -6.35 -20.52 4.38
CA ILE A 174 -7.32 -21.56 4.70
C ILE A 174 -7.12 -21.97 6.16
N LYS A 175 -8.20 -21.88 6.96
CA LYS A 175 -8.23 -22.30 8.37
C LYS A 175 -8.04 -23.81 8.50
#